data_AF-A0A9D4CJ56-F1
#
_entry.id   AF-A0A9D4CJ56-F1
#
_cell.length_a   1.000
_cell.length_b   1.000
_cell.length_c   1.000
_cell.angle_alpha   90.00
_cell.angle_beta   90.00
_cell.angle_gamma   90.00
#
_symmetry.space_group_name_H-M   'P 1'
#
loop_
_entity.id
_entity.type
_entity.pdbx_description
1 polymer ?
#
loop_
_entity_poly.entity_id
_entity_poly.type
_entity_poly.pdbx_seq_one_letter_code
_entity_poly.pdbx_strand_id
1 'polypeptide(L)' 'MCQNAATCVDLLNAYECQCPAGYSGTNCEYGVCLLYMLVAEIAIKCCDEWVL' A
#
# COMPACT_ATOMS: atom_id res chain seq x y z
N MET A 1 10.83 3.39 8.25
CA MET A 1 10.41 4.78 7.93
C MET A 1 9.45 4.68 6.77
N CYS A 2 8.24 5.21 6.94
CA CYS A 2 7.15 5.00 5.98
C CYS A 2 7.42 5.72 4.65
N GLN A 3 7.00 5.11 3.53
CA GLN A 3 7.18 5.62 2.17
C GLN A 3 5.85 6.14 1.61
N ASN A 4 5.89 6.71 0.40
CA ASN A 4 4.70 7.07 -0.38
C ASN A 4 3.69 7.94 0.38
N ALA A 5 4.18 8.95 1.08
CA ALA A 5 3.36 9.88 1.88
C ALA A 5 2.51 9.22 2.99
N ALA A 6 2.91 8.03 3.45
CA ALA A 6 2.26 7.36 4.57
C ALA A 6 2.52 8.05 5.92
N THR A 7 1.54 7.96 6.81
CA THR A 7 1.62 8.53 8.16
C THR A 7 2.28 7.52 9.09
N CYS A 8 3.37 7.92 9.75
CA CYS A 8 4.03 7.11 10.76
C CYS A 8 3.34 7.32 12.10
N VAL A 9 2.79 6.24 12.67
CA VAL A 9 2.20 6.23 14.00
C VAL A 9 3.15 5.50 14.93
N ASP A 10 3.67 6.22 15.92
CA ASP A 10 4.50 5.63 16.96
C ASP A 10 3.64 4.85 17.96
N LEU A 11 4.08 3.64 18.30
CA LEU A 11 3.48 2.76 19.30
C LEU A 11 4.49 2.48 20.42
N LEU A 12 4.06 1.79 21.47
CA LEU A 12 4.95 1.39 22.56
C LEU A 12 5.96 0.34 22.05
N ASN A 13 7.21 0.79 21.81
CA ASN A 13 8.33 0.01 21.25
C ASN A 13 8.14 -0.45 19.78
N ALA A 14 7.20 0.14 19.05
CA ALA A 14 6.97 -0.19 17.64
C ALA A 14 6.55 1.06 16.86
N TYR A 15 6.48 0.94 15.54
CA TYR A 15 5.86 1.93 14.67
C TYR A 15 4.95 1.20 13.68
N GLU A 16 3.90 1.88 13.27
CA GLU A 16 2.98 1.40 12.25
C GLU A 16 2.84 2.48 11.19
N CYS A 17 2.93 2.08 9.93
CA CYS A 17 2.73 2.97 8.80
C CYS A 17 1.27 2.89 8.34
N GLN A 18 0.54 3.98 8.50
CA GLN A 18 -0.79 4.12 7.91
C GLN A 18 -0.64 4.45 6.43
N CYS A 19 -0.79 3.43 5.59
CA CYS A 19 -0.65 3.55 4.16
C CYS A 19 -1.84 4.30 3.54
N PRO A 20 -1.60 5.27 2.65
CA PRO A 20 -2.66 5.88 1.88
C PRO A 20 -3.29 4.85 0.95
N ALA A 21 -4.52 5.13 0.50
CA ALA A 21 -5.17 4.30 -0.50
C ALA A 21 -4.26 4.15 -1.72
N GLY A 22 -4.09 2.93 -2.20
CA GLY A 22 -3.14 2.65 -3.28
C GLY A 22 -1.79 2.13 -2.83
N TYR A 23 -1.54 1.93 -1.52
CA TYR A 23 -0.26 1.43 -0.99
C TYR A 23 -0.43 0.42 0.15
N SER A 24 0.56 -0.48 0.30
CA SER A 24 0.66 -1.49 1.35
C SER A 24 2.12 -1.89 1.60
N GLY A 25 2.33 -2.81 2.54
CA GLY A 25 3.65 -3.18 3.05
C GLY A 25 3.91 -2.53 4.41
N THR A 26 4.90 -3.05 5.14
CA THR A 26 5.22 -2.57 6.49
C THR A 26 5.62 -1.10 6.50
N ASN A 27 6.23 -0.63 5.40
CA ASN A 27 6.60 0.76 5.20
C ASN A 27 5.80 1.40 4.05
N CYS A 28 4.67 0.81 3.64
CA CYS A 28 3.91 1.26 2.47
C CYS A 28 4.74 1.30 1.18
N GLU A 29 5.72 0.41 1.06
CA GLU A 29 6.66 0.34 -0.05
C GLU A 29 6.05 -0.27 -1.32
N TYR A 30 4.92 -0.98 -1.20
CA TYR A 30 4.23 -1.62 -2.31
C TYR A 30 3.03 -0.79 -2.75
N GLY A 31 2.93 -0.45 -4.03
CA GLY A 31 1.70 0.08 -4.61
C GLY A 31 0.63 -1.00 -4.70
N VAL A 32 -0.54 -0.77 -4.12
CA VAL A 32 -1.75 -1.60 -4.24
C VAL A 32 -2.66 -0.95 -5.25
N CYS A 33 -2.64 -1.42 -6.47
CA CYS A 33 -3.56 -0.90 -7.45
C CYS A 33 -4.93 -1.56 -7.30
N LEU A 34 -5.91 -0.72 -7.00
CA LEU A 34 -7.25 -1.14 -6.63
C LEU A 34 -8.09 -1.35 -7.90
N LEU A 35 -8.06 -2.57 -8.46
CA LEU A 35 -9.23 -3.09 -9.18
C LEU A 35 -9.35 -4.63 -9.11
N TYR A 36 -10.48 -5.06 -8.53
CA TYR A 36 -11.09 -6.39 -8.42
C TYR A 36 -10.18 -7.62 -8.25
N MET A 37 -10.12 -8.05 -7.00
CA MET A 37 -9.89 -9.43 -6.57
C MET A 37 -10.52 -10.42 -7.54
N LEU A 38 -9.74 -11.37 -8.06
CA LEU A 38 -10.21 -12.73 -8.37
C LEU A 38 -9.08 -13.75 -8.56
N VAL A 39 -7.93 -13.63 -7.88
CA VAL A 39 -6.99 -14.77 -7.80
C VAL A 39 -6.28 -14.85 -6.45
N ALA A 40 -6.35 -16.01 -5.82
CA ALA A 40 -5.86 -16.32 -4.48
C ALA A 40 -4.35 -16.62 -4.41
N GLU A 41 -3.54 -16.16 -5.37
CA GLU A 41 -2.14 -16.61 -5.47
C GLU A 41 -1.18 -15.55 -6.04
N ILE A 42 -0.83 -14.54 -5.24
CA ILE A 42 0.35 -13.67 -5.46
C ILE A 42 0.07 -12.45 -6.37
N ALA A 43 0.38 -11.26 -5.82
CA ALA A 43 0.14 -9.94 -6.38
C ALA A 43 0.86 -9.69 -7.72
N ILE A 44 0.22 -8.94 -8.63
CA ILE A 44 0.77 -7.85 -9.48
C ILE A 44 -0.30 -7.48 -10.52
N LYS A 45 -0.88 -6.28 -10.43
CA LYS A 45 -0.93 -5.34 -11.58
C LYS A 45 -1.31 -3.95 -11.10
N CYS A 46 -0.36 -3.04 -11.28
CA CYS A 46 -0.55 -1.63 -11.06
C CYS A 46 -0.80 -0.84 -12.35
N CYS A 47 -1.95 -0.16 -12.42
CA CYS A 47 -2.29 0.76 -13.51
C CYS A 47 -2.86 2.04 -12.91
N ASP A 48 -2.02 3.06 -12.78
CA ASP A 48 -2.46 4.45 -12.88
C ASP A 48 -1.95 4.99 -14.22
N GLU A 49 -2.85 5.07 -15.22
CA GLU A 49 -2.98 6.17 -16.21
C GLU A 49 -4.12 5.99 -17.24
N TRP A 50 -5.03 5.01 -17.09
CA TRP A 50 -6.15 4.85 -18.03
C TRP A 50 -7.48 4.64 -17.30
N VAL A 51 -7.92 5.67 -16.57
CA VAL A 51 -9.36 5.90 -16.40
C VAL A 51 -9.83 6.61 -17.68
N LEU A 52 -10.25 5.83 -18.68
CA LEU A 52 -11.23 6.26 -19.68
C LEU A 52 -12.55 5.55 -19.40
#